data_AF-X6MMJ0-F1
#
_entry.id   AF-X6MMJ0-F1
#
_cell.length_a   1.000
_cell.length_b   1.000
_cell.length_c   1.000
_cell.angle_alpha   90.00
_cell.angle_beta   90.00
_cell.angle_gamma   90.00
#
_symmetry.space_group_name_H-M   'P 1'
#
loop_
_entity.id
_entity.type
_entity.pdbx_description
1 polymer ?
#
loop_
_entity_poly.entity_id
_entity_poly.type
_entity_poly.pdbx_seq_one_letter_code
_entity_poly.pdbx_strand_id
1 'polypeptide(L)'
;MNDEELHIVLDVMKIIGNEENQFLQTVKMFMEKKVSCSISNSSTTNIWTYSEMTRKLNAHLKSNVQSLVTKIKDKSEWKNTDCEQINLCYNCFTSMQKNGALSNIVKNHVEMIEDIVNKRIEQLEKQASSNLNADKVMPVLIAMKLISVYIFSFKEIVNKRIDQLLSAYKRKNTEINIPSLVLKLEKDLSGIGEMIVAEHNAFKGYNVSLFNVKTQSHGINH
;
A
#
# COMPACT_ATOMS: atom_id res chain seq x y z
N MET A 1 -9.28 -8.64 18.46
CA MET A 1 -8.76 -7.32 18.08
C MET A 1 -7.42 -7.18 18.76
N ASN A 2 -6.32 -7.23 18.01
CA ASN A 2 -4.97 -7.08 18.55
C ASN A 2 -4.56 -5.59 18.60
N ASP A 3 -3.50 -5.26 19.31
CA ASP A 3 -3.03 -3.87 19.49
C ASP A 3 -2.72 -3.16 18.16
N GLU A 4 -2.30 -3.93 17.16
CA GLU A 4 -1.96 -3.42 15.82
C GLU A 4 -3.22 -3.05 15.02
N GLU A 5 -4.27 -3.87 15.10
CA GLU A 5 -5.60 -3.55 14.57
C GLU A 5 -6.22 -2.33 15.26
N LEU A 6 -6.02 -2.20 16.59
CA LEU A 6 -6.49 -1.04 17.34
C LEU A 6 -5.76 0.25 16.93
N HIS A 7 -4.45 0.19 16.69
CA HIS A 7 -3.68 1.33 16.22
C HIS A 7 -4.06 1.77 14.80
N ILE A 8 -4.32 0.83 13.88
CA ILE A 8 -4.79 1.14 12.52
C ILE A 8 -6.17 1.81 12.56
N VAL A 9 -7.08 1.31 13.41
CA VAL A 9 -8.39 1.93 13.61
C VAL A 9 -8.25 3.34 14.19
N LEU A 10 -7.35 3.54 15.15
CA LEU A 10 -7.09 4.85 15.75
C LEU A 10 -6.46 5.86 14.78
N ASP A 11 -5.59 5.41 13.86
CA ASP A 11 -5.01 6.28 12.83
C ASP A 11 -6.02 6.63 11.73
N VAL A 12 -6.89 5.69 11.34
CA VAL A 12 -8.04 5.98 10.47
C VAL A 12 -9.01 6.94 11.17
N MET A 13 -9.24 6.76 12.47
CA MET A 13 -10.02 7.68 13.29
C MET A 13 -9.35 9.05 13.45
N LYS A 14 -8.02 9.16 13.40
CA LYS A 14 -7.31 10.46 13.36
C LYS A 14 -7.48 11.17 12.02
N ILE A 15 -7.52 10.44 10.91
CA ILE A 15 -7.69 11.02 9.56
C ILE A 15 -9.14 11.45 9.33
N ILE A 16 -10.08 10.62 9.77
CA ILE A 16 -11.51 10.97 9.82
C ILE A 16 -11.74 12.03 10.89
N GLY A 17 -11.02 11.98 12.00
CA GLY A 17 -11.09 12.87 13.17
C GLY A 17 -10.25 14.14 13.07
N ASN A 18 -9.58 14.39 11.94
CA ASN A 18 -8.89 15.65 11.71
C ASN A 18 -9.91 16.78 11.68
N GLU A 19 -9.75 17.79 12.53
CA GLU A 19 -10.71 18.89 12.65
C GLU A 19 -10.84 19.72 11.37
N GLU A 20 -9.82 19.72 10.52
CA GLU A 20 -9.89 20.35 9.20
C GLU A 20 -10.69 19.52 8.17
N ASN A 21 -11.02 18.26 8.50
CA ASN A 21 -11.78 17.39 7.62
C ASN A 21 -13.25 17.83 7.56
N GLN A 22 -13.67 18.29 6.38
CA GLN A 22 -15.03 18.77 6.13
C GLN A 22 -16.11 17.72 6.44
N PHE A 23 -15.80 16.44 6.31
CA PHE A 23 -16.71 15.35 6.69
C PHE A 23 -16.88 15.28 8.22
N LEU A 24 -15.79 15.38 8.99
CA LEU A 24 -15.87 15.42 10.44
C LEU A 24 -16.62 16.62 10.95
N GLN A 25 -16.37 17.80 10.37
CA GLN A 25 -17.11 19.01 10.71
C GLN A 25 -18.61 18.82 10.47
N THR A 26 -18.98 18.14 9.38
CA THR A 26 -20.37 17.82 9.07
C THR A 26 -20.98 16.82 10.06
N VAL A 27 -20.22 15.81 10.50
CA VAL A 27 -20.66 14.83 11.50
C VAL A 27 -20.73 15.44 12.90
N LYS A 28 -19.78 16.30 13.29
CA LYS A 28 -19.77 17.06 14.55
C LYS A 28 -20.99 17.98 14.62
N MET A 29 -21.26 18.78 13.58
CA MET A 29 -22.47 19.62 13.50
C MET A 29 -23.76 18.80 13.62
N PHE A 30 -23.80 17.58 13.09
CA PHE A 30 -24.96 16.69 13.21
C PHE A 30 -25.12 16.16 14.65
N MET A 31 -24.02 15.72 15.28
CA MET A 31 -24.03 15.22 16.66
C MET A 31 -24.35 16.32 17.68
N GLU A 32 -23.79 17.52 17.51
CA GLU A 32 -24.07 18.70 18.34
C GLU A 32 -25.54 19.09 18.28
N LYS A 33 -26.17 19.04 17.09
CA LYS A 33 -27.60 19.28 16.92
C LYS A 33 -28.49 18.20 17.54
N LYS A 34 -28.01 16.95 17.60
CA LYS A 34 -28.73 15.85 18.28
C LYS A 34 -28.68 16.00 19.80
N VAL A 35 -27.56 16.50 20.34
CA VAL A 35 -27.39 16.80 21.78
C VAL A 35 -28.15 18.07 22.17
N SER A 36 -28.30 19.06 21.27
CA SER A 36 -29.11 20.27 21.49
C SER A 36 -30.62 20.04 21.39
N CYS A 37 -31.09 18.79 21.27
CA CYS A 37 -32.51 18.46 21.30
C CYS A 37 -33.09 18.52 22.73
N SER A 38 -33.06 19.71 23.31
CA SER A 38 -34.22 20.26 23.97
C SER A 38 -34.56 21.53 23.19
N ILE A 39 -35.40 21.47 22.14
CA ILE A 39 -36.21 22.62 21.66
C ILE A 39 -37.12 22.22 20.48
N SER A 40 -38.41 22.39 20.75
CA SER A 40 -39.43 23.15 20.01
C SER A 40 -39.28 23.37 18.50
N ASN A 41 -40.38 23.07 17.83
CA ASN A 41 -40.70 23.32 16.42
C ASN A 41 -40.52 24.79 16.03
N SER A 42 -39.31 25.19 15.60
CA SER A 42 -39.14 26.36 14.74
C SER A 42 -38.76 25.91 13.33
N SER A 43 -39.75 25.99 12.45
CA SER A 43 -39.67 25.80 11.01
C SER A 43 -38.58 26.67 10.37
N THR A 44 -37.49 26.07 9.86
CA THR A 44 -36.78 26.48 8.60
C THR A 44 -35.50 25.69 8.27
N THR A 45 -34.98 24.78 9.09
CA THR A 45 -33.77 24.01 8.72
C THR A 45 -34.06 22.52 8.53
N ASN A 46 -33.98 22.04 7.29
CA ASN A 46 -34.06 20.63 6.92
C ASN A 46 -33.16 19.78 7.82
N ILE A 47 -33.77 19.04 8.75
CA ILE A 47 -33.11 18.03 9.56
C ILE A 47 -32.68 16.94 8.58
N TRP A 48 -31.36 16.76 8.43
CA TRP A 48 -30.81 15.74 7.54
C TRP A 48 -31.22 14.36 8.06
N THR A 49 -31.94 13.62 7.24
CA THR A 49 -32.29 12.23 7.52
C THR A 49 -31.03 11.35 7.46
N TYR A 50 -31.07 10.20 8.14
CA TYR A 50 -29.98 9.20 8.09
C TYR A 50 -29.64 8.79 6.65
N SER A 51 -30.65 8.68 5.78
CA SER A 51 -30.48 8.37 4.36
C SER A 51 -29.75 9.49 3.60
N GLU A 52 -30.02 10.76 3.89
CA GLU A 52 -29.33 11.90 3.27
C GLU A 52 -27.87 12.00 3.67
N MET A 53 -27.55 11.77 4.95
CA MET A 53 -26.15 11.70 5.41
C MET A 53 -25.42 10.53 4.79
N THR A 54 -26.03 9.34 4.77
CA THR A 54 -25.46 8.15 4.14
C THR A 54 -25.17 8.42 2.67
N ARG A 55 -26.11 9.03 1.94
CA ARG A 55 -25.93 9.40 0.53
C ARG A 55 -24.79 10.39 0.32
N LYS A 56 -24.66 11.40 1.18
CA LYS A 56 -23.55 12.38 1.11
C LYS A 56 -22.19 11.75 1.40
N LEU A 57 -22.10 10.94 2.46
CA LEU A 57 -20.90 10.18 2.78
C LEU A 57 -20.48 9.30 1.60
N ASN A 58 -21.44 8.60 0.98
CA ASN A 58 -21.19 7.77 -0.19
C ASN A 58 -20.63 8.57 -1.37
N ALA A 59 -21.22 9.73 -1.67
CA ALA A 59 -20.75 10.59 -2.75
C ALA A 59 -19.32 11.09 -2.48
N HIS A 60 -19.02 11.45 -1.23
CA HIS A 60 -17.70 11.94 -0.84
C HIS A 60 -16.63 10.84 -0.92
N LEU A 61 -16.93 9.65 -0.39
CA LEU A 61 -16.03 8.49 -0.49
C LEU A 61 -15.75 8.13 -1.95
N LYS A 62 -16.80 8.06 -2.78
CA LYS A 62 -16.67 7.78 -4.21
C LYS A 62 -15.77 8.81 -4.91
N SER A 63 -15.98 10.10 -4.65
CA SER A 63 -15.17 11.18 -5.24
C SER A 63 -13.71 11.10 -4.84
N ASN A 64 -13.43 10.77 -3.57
CA ASN A 64 -12.05 10.66 -3.07
C ASN A 64 -11.32 9.49 -3.72
N VAL A 65 -11.97 8.34 -3.89
CA VAL A 65 -11.38 7.20 -4.62
C VAL A 65 -11.15 7.55 -6.06
N GLN A 66 -12.15 8.09 -6.76
CA GLN A 66 -11.99 8.46 -8.15
C GLN A 66 -10.85 9.47 -8.34
N SER A 67 -10.73 10.46 -7.45
CA SER A 67 -9.60 11.40 -7.49
C SER A 67 -8.25 10.70 -7.27
N LEU A 68 -8.15 9.80 -6.29
CA LEU A 68 -6.93 9.03 -6.05
C LEU A 68 -6.57 8.18 -7.27
N VAL A 69 -7.54 7.40 -7.77
CA VAL A 69 -7.41 6.55 -8.95
C VAL A 69 -6.93 7.34 -10.16
N THR A 70 -7.54 8.48 -10.46
CA THR A 70 -7.11 9.34 -11.56
C THR A 70 -5.69 9.87 -11.34
N LYS A 71 -5.34 10.29 -10.12
CA LYS A 71 -3.99 10.81 -9.81
C LYS A 71 -2.89 9.76 -9.97
N ILE A 72 -3.16 8.50 -9.67
CA ILE A 72 -2.14 7.43 -9.68
C ILE A 72 -2.09 6.65 -11.00
N LYS A 73 -3.19 6.62 -11.77
CA LYS A 73 -3.29 5.83 -13.00
C LYS A 73 -2.30 6.28 -14.07
N ASP A 74 -2.07 7.59 -14.17
CA ASP A 74 -1.20 8.17 -15.21
C ASP A 74 0.24 8.42 -14.72
N LYS A 75 0.55 8.07 -13.46
CA LYS A 75 1.91 8.22 -12.93
C LYS A 75 2.81 7.12 -13.47
N SER A 76 3.93 7.53 -14.06
CA SER A 76 4.99 6.61 -14.51
C SER A 76 5.69 5.92 -13.33
N GLU A 77 5.75 6.56 -12.16
CA GLU A 77 6.43 6.11 -10.96
C GLU A 77 5.59 6.41 -9.71
N TRP A 78 5.52 5.44 -8.80
CA TRP A 78 4.85 5.60 -7.51
C TRP A 78 5.88 5.87 -6.42
N LYS A 79 5.59 6.85 -5.57
CA LYS A 79 6.37 7.15 -4.37
C LYS A 79 5.79 6.42 -3.15
N ASN A 80 6.53 6.36 -2.05
CA ASN A 80 6.03 5.85 -0.79
C ASN A 80 4.70 6.52 -0.38
N THR A 81 4.60 7.85 -0.50
CA THR A 81 3.37 8.61 -0.19
C THR A 81 2.19 8.22 -1.06
N ASP A 82 2.43 7.81 -2.32
CA ASP A 82 1.37 7.34 -3.20
C ASP A 82 0.87 5.96 -2.73
N CYS A 83 1.80 5.05 -2.41
CA CYS A 83 1.48 3.74 -1.87
C CYS A 83 0.75 3.82 -0.52
N GLU A 84 1.18 4.69 0.38
CA GLU A 84 0.55 4.91 1.69
C GLU A 84 -0.90 5.38 1.54
N GLN A 85 -1.18 6.31 0.62
CA GLN A 85 -2.55 6.77 0.34
C GLN A 85 -3.41 5.64 -0.21
N ILE A 86 -2.87 4.83 -1.13
CA ILE A 86 -3.58 3.66 -1.66
C ILE A 86 -3.88 2.65 -0.55
N ASN A 87 -2.90 2.33 0.28
CA ASN A 87 -3.04 1.39 1.39
C ASN A 87 -4.09 1.86 2.39
N LEU A 88 -4.07 3.14 2.76
CA LEU A 88 -5.07 3.74 3.64
C LEU A 88 -6.49 3.60 3.05
N CYS A 89 -6.67 3.97 1.78
CA CYS A 89 -7.96 3.84 1.11
C CYS A 89 -8.41 2.37 1.05
N TYR A 90 -7.53 1.47 0.62
CA TYR A 90 -7.82 0.04 0.52
C TYR A 90 -8.25 -0.56 1.87
N ASN A 91 -7.51 -0.27 2.94
CA ASN A 91 -7.82 -0.76 4.28
C ASN A 91 -9.12 -0.17 4.83
N CYS A 92 -9.40 1.10 4.56
CA CYS A 92 -10.65 1.75 4.92
C CYS A 92 -11.84 1.07 4.26
N PHE A 93 -11.78 0.85 2.95
CA PHE A 93 -12.87 0.19 2.21
C PHE A 93 -13.02 -1.28 2.59
N THR A 94 -11.92 -2.01 2.70
CA THR A 94 -11.97 -3.41 3.14
C THR A 94 -12.62 -3.53 4.52
N SER A 95 -12.30 -2.62 5.45
CA SER A 95 -12.93 -2.58 6.77
C SER A 95 -14.42 -2.25 6.70
N MET A 96 -14.82 -1.24 5.91
CA MET A 96 -16.24 -0.91 5.70
C MET A 96 -17.01 -2.10 5.13
N GLN A 97 -16.45 -2.78 4.13
CA GLN A 97 -17.05 -3.95 3.50
C GLN A 97 -17.25 -5.10 4.49
N LYS A 98 -16.22 -5.43 5.28
CA LYS A 98 -16.26 -6.49 6.29
C LYS A 98 -17.33 -6.25 7.36
N ASN A 99 -17.56 -4.98 7.72
CA ASN A 99 -18.54 -4.59 8.72
C ASN A 99 -19.95 -4.33 8.13
N GLY A 100 -20.18 -4.67 6.85
CA GLY A 100 -21.47 -4.49 6.20
C GLY A 100 -21.86 -3.03 5.92
N ALA A 101 -20.96 -2.07 6.18
CA ALA A 101 -21.18 -0.67 5.88
C ALA A 101 -21.03 -0.44 4.38
N LEU A 102 -22.10 0.04 3.73
CA LEU A 102 -22.06 0.49 2.33
C LEU A 102 -21.60 -0.60 1.34
N SER A 103 -21.85 -1.88 1.65
CA SER A 103 -21.15 -3.03 1.06
C SER A 103 -21.16 -3.05 -0.48
N ASN A 104 -22.31 -2.76 -1.12
CA ASN A 104 -22.43 -2.75 -2.58
C ASN A 104 -21.56 -1.69 -3.25
N ILE A 105 -21.36 -0.53 -2.61
CA ILE A 105 -20.58 0.57 -3.16
C ILE A 105 -19.11 0.33 -2.88
N VAL A 106 -18.79 -0.03 -1.65
CA VAL A 106 -17.42 -0.23 -1.18
C VAL A 106 -16.74 -1.37 -1.91
N LYS A 107 -17.46 -2.46 -2.20
CA LYS A 107 -16.95 -3.58 -3.00
C LYS A 107 -16.35 -3.13 -4.34
N ASN A 108 -17.08 -2.32 -5.10
CA ASN A 108 -16.59 -1.82 -6.40
C ASN A 108 -15.31 -0.97 -6.26
N HIS A 109 -15.14 -0.26 -5.14
CA HIS A 109 -13.95 0.55 -4.90
C HIS A 109 -12.74 -0.30 -4.48
N VAL A 110 -12.97 -1.34 -3.67
CA VAL A 110 -11.93 -2.35 -3.33
C VAL A 110 -11.41 -2.99 -4.63
N GLU A 111 -12.32 -3.49 -5.47
CA GLU A 111 -11.97 -4.12 -6.75
C GLU A 111 -11.24 -3.16 -7.69
N MET A 112 -11.62 -1.87 -7.73
CA MET A 112 -10.94 -0.87 -8.54
C MET A 112 -9.50 -0.61 -8.06
N ILE A 113 -9.26 -0.57 -6.75
CA ILE A 113 -7.92 -0.39 -6.20
C ILE A 113 -7.06 -1.64 -6.48
N GLU A 114 -7.62 -2.84 -6.30
CA GLU A 114 -6.95 -4.09 -6.64
C GLU A 114 -6.51 -4.14 -8.10
N ASP A 115 -7.40 -3.78 -9.01
CA ASP A 115 -7.11 -3.73 -10.45
C ASP A 115 -5.95 -2.77 -10.76
N ILE A 116 -5.91 -1.60 -10.13
CA ILE A 116 -4.84 -0.61 -10.37
C ILE A 116 -3.48 -1.10 -9.85
N VAL A 117 -3.45 -1.63 -8.63
CA VAL A 117 -2.22 -2.16 -8.04
C VAL A 117 -1.70 -3.34 -8.87
N ASN A 118 -2.59 -4.27 -9.25
CA ASN A 118 -2.23 -5.43 -10.07
C ASN A 118 -1.74 -5.00 -11.47
N LYS A 119 -2.43 -4.08 -12.14
CA LYS A 119 -1.98 -3.53 -13.43
C LYS A 119 -0.60 -2.89 -13.33
N ARG A 120 -0.32 -2.17 -12.25
CA ARG A 120 1.00 -1.57 -12.03
C ARG A 120 2.08 -2.62 -11.87
N ILE A 121 1.82 -3.67 -11.08
CA ILE A 121 2.74 -4.80 -10.91
C ILE A 121 3.01 -5.48 -12.26
N GLU A 122 1.98 -5.76 -13.06
CA GLU A 122 2.13 -6.36 -14.38
C GLU A 122 2.93 -5.48 -15.36
N GLN A 123 2.74 -4.16 -15.32
CA GLN A 123 3.53 -3.22 -16.12
C GLN A 123 5.01 -3.28 -15.75
N LEU A 124 5.32 -3.30 -14.45
CA LEU A 124 6.69 -3.43 -13.93
C LEU A 124 7.33 -4.76 -14.37
N GLU A 125 6.60 -5.88 -14.26
CA GLU A 125 7.06 -7.19 -14.74
C GLU A 125 7.38 -7.19 -16.24
N LYS A 126 6.51 -6.58 -17.07
CA LYS A 126 6.71 -6.47 -18.51
C LYS A 126 7.94 -5.64 -18.86
N GLN A 127 8.18 -4.54 -18.15
CA GLN A 127 9.37 -3.69 -18.33
C GLN A 127 10.65 -4.51 -18.11
N ALA A 128 10.74 -5.28 -17.03
CA ALA A 128 11.90 -6.11 -16.74
C ALA A 128 12.06 -7.31 -17.70
N SER A 129 10.94 -7.94 -18.10
CA SER A 129 10.96 -9.12 -18.98
C SER A 129 11.53 -8.83 -20.37
N SER A 130 11.39 -7.58 -20.86
CA SER A 130 11.94 -7.16 -22.14
C SER A 130 13.48 -7.16 -22.19
N ASN A 131 14.15 -6.96 -21.04
CA ASN A 131 15.61 -6.91 -20.95
C ASN A 131 16.09 -7.22 -19.53
N LEU A 132 16.39 -8.51 -19.26
CA LEU A 132 16.82 -9.02 -17.97
C LEU A 132 18.31 -8.73 -17.67
N ASN A 133 18.73 -7.48 -17.76
CA ASN A 133 20.04 -7.03 -17.27
C ASN A 133 19.89 -6.37 -15.88
N ALA A 134 20.99 -6.29 -15.11
CA ALA A 134 20.93 -5.78 -13.74
C ALA A 134 20.45 -4.31 -13.67
N ASP A 135 20.84 -3.47 -14.63
CA ASP A 135 20.49 -2.04 -14.67
C ASP A 135 19.00 -1.79 -14.95
N LYS A 136 18.32 -2.71 -15.62
CA LYS A 136 16.89 -2.64 -15.92
C LYS A 136 16.05 -3.36 -14.88
N VAL A 137 16.57 -4.46 -14.32
CA VAL A 137 15.84 -5.26 -13.33
C VAL A 137 15.87 -4.59 -11.95
N MET A 138 16.99 -3.98 -11.53
CA MET A 138 17.10 -3.31 -10.23
C MET A 138 15.98 -2.29 -9.96
N PRO A 139 15.73 -1.27 -10.82
CA PRO A 139 14.70 -0.27 -10.53
C PRO A 139 13.29 -0.88 -10.49
N VAL A 140 13.04 -1.94 -11.27
CA VAL A 140 11.77 -2.68 -11.24
C VAL A 140 11.60 -3.41 -9.91
N LEU A 141 12.62 -4.11 -9.42
CA LEU A 141 12.59 -4.80 -8.13
C LEU A 141 12.33 -3.82 -6.99
N ILE A 142 13.02 -2.67 -6.99
CA ILE A 142 12.82 -1.61 -5.99
C ILE A 142 11.38 -1.10 -6.03
N ALA A 143 10.83 -0.79 -7.22
CA ALA A 143 9.45 -0.32 -7.35
C ALA A 143 8.43 -1.35 -6.89
N MET A 144 8.63 -2.63 -7.21
CA MET A 144 7.76 -3.71 -6.71
C MET A 144 7.89 -3.84 -5.20
N LYS A 145 9.11 -3.79 -4.65
CA LYS A 145 9.31 -3.91 -3.21
C LYS A 145 8.71 -2.74 -2.45
N LEU A 146 8.79 -1.53 -2.99
CA LEU A 146 8.11 -0.35 -2.47
C LEU A 146 6.59 -0.59 -2.36
N ILE A 147 5.95 -1.16 -3.38
CA ILE A 147 4.52 -1.54 -3.31
C ILE A 147 4.28 -2.56 -2.20
N SER A 148 5.12 -3.60 -2.11
CA SER A 148 5.01 -4.66 -1.09
C SER A 148 5.13 -4.13 0.35
N VAL A 149 6.04 -3.17 0.57
CA VAL A 149 6.29 -2.57 1.88
C VAL A 149 5.15 -1.63 2.28
N TYR A 150 4.73 -0.73 1.39
CA TYR A 150 3.80 0.34 1.73
C TYR A 150 2.32 0.00 1.49
N ILE A 151 2.02 -1.03 0.68
CA ILE A 151 0.66 -1.56 0.48
C ILE A 151 0.60 -2.99 1.01
N PHE A 152 0.66 -3.11 2.34
CA PHE A 152 0.90 -4.37 3.03
C PHE A 152 -0.05 -5.51 2.64
N SER A 153 -1.31 -5.21 2.32
CA SER A 153 -2.29 -6.22 1.87
C SER A 153 -1.86 -6.97 0.59
N PHE A 154 -0.94 -6.39 -0.20
CA PHE A 154 -0.40 -6.97 -1.42
C PHE A 154 1.01 -7.55 -1.23
N LYS A 155 1.59 -7.50 -0.01
CA LYS A 155 2.96 -7.92 0.28
C LYS A 155 3.27 -9.31 -0.26
N GLU A 156 2.46 -10.30 0.10
CA GLU A 156 2.68 -11.70 -0.27
C GLU A 156 2.64 -11.93 -1.79
N ILE A 157 1.63 -11.37 -2.48
CA ILE A 157 1.52 -11.54 -3.92
C ILE A 157 2.67 -10.84 -4.66
N VAL A 158 3.04 -9.63 -4.23
CA VAL A 158 4.15 -8.87 -4.83
C VAL A 158 5.48 -9.54 -4.56
N ASN A 159 5.73 -10.01 -3.33
CA ASN A 159 6.97 -10.73 -2.99
C ASN A 159 7.13 -12.00 -3.84
N LYS A 160 6.05 -12.74 -4.05
CA LYS A 160 6.05 -13.91 -4.95
C LYS A 160 6.41 -13.52 -6.40
N ARG A 161 5.91 -12.39 -6.90
CA ARG A 161 6.28 -11.88 -8.24
C ARG A 161 7.74 -11.44 -8.31
N ILE A 162 8.27 -10.81 -7.26
CA ILE A 162 9.70 -10.46 -7.14
C ILE A 162 10.56 -11.74 -7.22
N ASP A 163 10.21 -12.79 -6.48
CA ASP A 163 10.94 -14.06 -6.52
C ASP A 163 10.91 -14.72 -7.91
N GLN A 164 9.79 -14.64 -8.61
CA GLN A 164 9.66 -15.13 -9.98
C GLN A 164 10.56 -14.35 -10.95
N LEU A 165 10.60 -13.01 -10.82
CA LEU A 165 11.46 -12.17 -11.63
C LEU A 165 12.95 -12.44 -11.37
N LEU A 166 13.35 -12.57 -10.10
CA LEU A 166 14.71 -12.93 -9.70
C LEU A 166 15.10 -14.32 -10.22
N SER A 167 14.18 -15.29 -10.17
CA SER A 167 14.39 -16.62 -10.72
C SER A 167 14.54 -16.61 -12.25
N ALA A 168 13.78 -15.77 -12.95
CA ALA A 168 13.94 -15.57 -14.39
C ALA A 168 15.28 -14.90 -14.73
N TYR A 169 15.66 -13.88 -13.96
CA TYR A 169 16.96 -13.21 -14.08
C TYR A 169 18.13 -14.18 -13.89
N LYS A 170 18.08 -15.03 -12.85
CA LYS A 170 19.09 -16.07 -12.56
C LYS A 170 19.18 -17.15 -13.64
N ARG A 171 18.08 -17.48 -14.32
CA ARG A 171 18.10 -18.48 -15.40
C ARG A 171 18.72 -17.95 -16.69
N LYS A 172 18.45 -16.68 -17.03
CA LYS A 172 18.90 -16.07 -18.29
C LYS A 172 20.35 -15.59 -18.22
N ASN A 173 20.81 -15.20 -17.03
CA ASN A 173 22.18 -14.80 -16.80
C ASN A 173 22.86 -15.91 -16.00
N THR A 174 24.01 -16.41 -16.45
CA THR A 174 24.82 -17.36 -15.67
C THR A 174 25.07 -16.85 -14.25
N GLU A 175 25.36 -17.74 -13.29
CA GLU A 175 25.43 -17.46 -11.84
C GLU A 175 26.28 -16.22 -11.46
N ILE A 176 27.20 -15.81 -12.33
CA ILE A 176 28.10 -14.66 -12.21
C ILE A 176 27.36 -13.30 -12.08
N ASN A 177 26.12 -13.18 -12.56
CA ASN A 177 25.41 -11.89 -12.56
C ASN A 177 24.59 -11.60 -11.28
N ILE A 178 24.37 -12.59 -10.40
CA ILE A 178 23.66 -12.37 -9.12
C ILE A 178 24.46 -11.46 -8.18
N PRO A 179 25.77 -11.66 -7.96
CA PRO A 179 26.59 -10.74 -7.17
C PRO A 179 26.56 -9.29 -7.69
N SER A 180 26.55 -9.10 -9.01
CA SER A 180 26.46 -7.77 -9.62
C SER A 180 25.13 -7.08 -9.29
N LEU A 181 24.02 -7.82 -9.32
CA LEU A 181 22.72 -7.30 -8.93
C LEU A 181 22.67 -6.97 -7.43
N VAL A 182 23.24 -7.82 -6.56
CA VAL A 182 23.32 -7.58 -5.11
C VAL A 182 24.08 -6.30 -4.80
N LEU A 183 25.29 -6.13 -5.37
CA LEU A 183 26.10 -4.93 -5.16
C LEU A 183 25.40 -3.65 -5.62
N LYS A 184 24.49 -3.74 -6.61
CA LYS A 184 23.68 -2.61 -7.04
C LYS A 184 22.53 -2.35 -6.08
N LEU A 185 21.85 -3.41 -5.61
CA LEU A 185 20.77 -3.29 -4.62
C LEU A 185 21.27 -2.74 -3.27
N GLU A 186 22.42 -3.18 -2.77
CA GLU A 186 23.01 -2.65 -1.53
C GLU A 186 23.45 -1.18 -1.63
N LYS A 187 23.62 -0.64 -2.85
CA LYS A 187 23.90 0.78 -3.07
C LYS A 187 22.65 1.66 -3.13
N ASP A 188 21.46 1.05 -3.09
CA ASP A 188 20.22 1.80 -3.05
C ASP A 188 20.08 2.56 -1.73
N LEU A 189 20.07 3.89 -1.81
CA LEU A 189 20.02 4.78 -0.64
C LEU A 189 18.68 4.73 0.10
N SER A 190 17.63 4.16 -0.50
CA SER A 190 16.32 4.06 0.14
C SER A 190 16.23 2.92 1.17
N GLY A 191 17.22 2.02 1.20
CA GLY A 191 17.21 0.81 2.04
C GLY A 191 16.28 -0.30 1.51
N ILE A 192 15.45 -0.03 0.50
CA ILE A 192 14.57 -1.03 -0.13
C ILE A 192 15.42 -2.10 -0.83
N GLY A 193 16.55 -1.72 -1.43
CA GLY A 193 17.49 -2.68 -2.02
C GLY A 193 18.02 -3.70 -1.02
N GLU A 194 18.40 -3.27 0.18
CA GLU A 194 18.84 -4.17 1.26
C GLU A 194 17.70 -5.11 1.72
N MET A 195 16.47 -4.60 1.83
CA MET A 195 15.30 -5.43 2.14
C MET A 195 15.08 -6.52 1.08
N ILE A 196 15.32 -6.21 -0.20
CA ILE A 196 15.23 -7.21 -1.27
C ILE A 196 16.27 -8.32 -1.06
N VAL A 197 17.53 -7.95 -0.78
CA VAL A 197 18.62 -8.90 -0.55
C VAL A 197 18.36 -9.76 0.69
N ALA A 198 17.81 -9.19 1.75
CA ALA A 198 17.53 -9.90 3.00
C ALA A 198 16.35 -10.87 2.88
N GLU A 199 15.26 -10.48 2.23
CA GLU A 199 13.99 -11.22 2.29
C GLU A 199 13.81 -12.25 1.17
N HIS A 200 14.51 -12.13 0.05
CA HIS A 200 14.24 -12.95 -1.14
C HIS A 200 15.19 -14.14 -1.29
N ASN A 201 14.63 -15.31 -1.59
CA ASN A 201 15.34 -16.59 -1.62
C ASN A 201 16.50 -16.63 -2.62
N ALA A 202 16.44 -15.84 -3.70
CA ALA A 202 17.50 -15.76 -4.70
C ALA A 202 18.87 -15.35 -4.12
N PHE A 203 18.87 -14.66 -2.97
CA PHE A 203 20.08 -14.14 -2.32
C PHE A 203 20.50 -14.93 -1.08
N LYS A 204 19.79 -16.00 -0.71
CA LYS A 204 20.09 -16.79 0.49
C LYS A 204 21.54 -17.30 0.54
N GLY A 205 22.07 -17.77 -0.59
CA GLY A 205 23.46 -18.23 -0.69
C GLY A 205 24.47 -17.09 -0.48
N TYR A 206 24.17 -15.89 -0.95
CA TYR A 206 24.97 -14.69 -0.71
C TYR A 206 24.95 -14.33 0.79
N ASN A 207 23.76 -14.28 1.41
CA ASN A 207 23.62 -13.93 2.82
C ASN A 207 24.38 -14.90 3.75
N VAL A 208 24.33 -16.20 3.46
CA VAL A 208 25.13 -17.21 4.19
C VAL A 208 26.62 -16.98 4.01
N SER A 209 27.06 -16.71 2.78
CA SER A 209 28.48 -16.44 2.49
C SER A 209 28.96 -15.18 3.22
N LEU A 210 28.18 -14.11 3.19
CA LEU A 210 28.47 -12.85 3.87
C LEU A 210 28.53 -13.04 5.39
N PHE A 211 27.60 -13.82 5.96
CA PHE A 211 27.61 -14.18 7.37
C PHE A 211 28.90 -14.92 7.74
N ASN A 212 29.28 -15.97 6.99
CA ASN A 212 30.48 -16.74 7.26
C ASN A 212 31.76 -15.89 7.22
N VAL A 213 31.88 -14.99 6.24
CA VAL A 213 33.03 -14.06 6.13
C VAL A 213 33.09 -13.12 7.33
N LYS A 214 31.96 -12.55 7.77
CA LYS A 214 31.91 -11.68 8.95
C LYS A 214 32.26 -12.45 10.23
N THR A 215 31.74 -13.66 10.39
CA THR A 215 32.01 -14.52 11.55
C THR A 215 33.50 -14.90 11.64
N GLN A 216 34.11 -15.27 10.51
CA GLN A 216 35.57 -15.50 10.42
C GLN A 216 36.38 -14.24 10.75
N SER A 217 35.96 -13.07 10.27
CA SER A 217 36.66 -11.80 10.55
C SER A 217 36.65 -11.41 12.04
N HIS A 218 35.69 -11.94 12.79
CA HIS A 218 35.58 -11.76 14.25
C HIS A 218 36.23 -12.91 15.05
N GLY A 219 36.98 -13.80 14.40
CA GLY A 219 37.71 -14.88 15.06
C GLY A 219 36.82 -15.99 15.65
N ILE A 220 35.54 -16.01 15.28
CA ILE A 220 34.62 -17.09 15.66
C ILE A 220 34.82 -18.21 14.64
N ASN A 221 35.72 -19.14 14.95
CA ASN A 221 35.89 -20.37 14.18
C ASN A 221 34.85 -21.41 14.64
N HIS A 222 34.28 -22.12 13.67
CA HIS A 222 33.41 -23.29 13.91
C HIS A 222 34.17 -24.46 14.53
#